data_AF-A0A411IL30-F1
#
_entry.id   AF-A0A411IL30-F1
#
_cell.length_a   1.000
_cell.length_b   1.000
_cell.length_c   1.000
_cell.angle_alpha   90.00
_cell.angle_beta   90.00
_cell.angle_gamma   90.00
#
_symmetry.space_group_name_H-M   'P 1'
#
loop_
_entity.id
_entity.type
_entity.pdbx_description
1 polymer ?
#
loop_
_entity_poly.entity_id
_entity_poly.type
_entity_poly.pdbx_seq_one_letter_code
_entity_poly.pdbx_strand_id
1 'polypeptide(L)'
;SGRHHVTRDKQGRIFLDRDSELFRIILNFLRNPLTIPIPKDLSESEALLKEAEFYGIKFLPFPLVFCIGGFDGVEYLNSMELLDISQQCWRMCTPMSTKKAYFGSAVLNNFLYVFGGNNYDYKALFETEVYDRLRDVWYVSSNLNIPRRNNCGVTSNGRIYCIGGYDGSSIIPNVEAYDHRMKAWVEVAPLNTPRSSAMCVAFDNKIYVIGGTNGERLNSIEVYEEKMNKWEQFPYALLEARNSGAAFNYLNQIYVVGGIDNEHN
;
A
#
# COMPACT_ATOMS: atom_id res chain seq x y z
N SER A 1 20.83 -25.67 -11.02
CA SER A 1 21.98 -24.80 -11.36
C SER A 1 23.27 -25.19 -10.65
N GLY A 2 23.23 -25.92 -9.52
CA GLY A 2 24.43 -26.30 -8.75
C GLY A 2 25.09 -25.13 -8.01
N ARG A 3 24.42 -23.98 -7.93
CA ARG A 3 24.97 -22.74 -7.34
C ARG A 3 24.84 -22.64 -5.82
N HIS A 4 24.01 -23.47 -5.21
CA HIS A 4 23.78 -23.50 -3.76
C HIS A 4 23.94 -24.91 -3.22
N HIS A 5 24.33 -25.00 -1.95
CA HIS A 5 24.33 -26.26 -1.22
C HIS A 5 22.90 -26.82 -1.12
N VAL A 6 22.76 -28.14 -1.17
CA VAL A 6 21.45 -28.81 -1.18
C VAL A 6 21.46 -30.01 -0.24
N THR A 7 20.47 -30.05 0.64
CA THR A 7 20.18 -31.20 1.49
C THR A 7 19.54 -32.32 0.68
N ARG A 8 19.89 -33.57 0.97
CA ARG A 8 19.35 -34.76 0.29
C ARG A 8 18.76 -35.76 1.26
N ASP A 9 17.74 -36.49 0.80
CA ASP A 9 17.15 -37.60 1.53
C ASP A 9 18.00 -38.89 1.44
N LYS A 10 17.53 -39.97 2.08
CA LYS A 10 18.20 -41.28 2.07
C LYS A 10 18.30 -41.90 0.66
N GLN A 11 17.45 -41.48 -0.27
CA GLN A 11 17.46 -41.93 -1.66
C GLN A 11 18.30 -41.02 -2.57
N GLY A 12 18.96 -40.01 -2.00
CA GLY A 12 19.81 -39.06 -2.74
C GLY A 12 19.02 -37.99 -3.51
N ARG A 13 17.70 -37.88 -3.31
CA ARG A 13 16.88 -36.82 -3.92
C ARG A 13 17.05 -35.53 -3.14
N ILE A 14 16.85 -34.39 -3.81
CA ILE A 14 16.82 -33.09 -3.15
C ILE A 14 15.67 -33.08 -2.13
N PHE A 15 15.96 -32.68 -0.90
CA PHE A 15 14.98 -32.57 0.17
C PHE A 15 14.79 -31.10 0.53
N LEU A 16 13.53 -30.65 0.54
CA LEU A 16 13.10 -29.32 0.96
C LEU A 16 12.10 -29.52 2.09
N ASP A 17 12.43 -29.03 3.28
CA ASP A 17 11.56 -29.13 4.47
C ASP A 17 10.50 -28.01 4.43
N ARG A 18 9.56 -28.15 3.50
CA ARG A 18 8.55 -27.14 3.14
C ARG A 18 7.18 -27.79 3.02
N ASP A 19 6.13 -26.97 2.99
CA ASP A 19 4.76 -27.46 2.81
C ASP A 19 4.62 -28.15 1.44
N SER A 20 4.28 -29.44 1.47
CA SER A 20 4.19 -30.26 0.27
C SER A 20 2.99 -29.90 -0.62
N GLU A 21 1.90 -29.38 -0.04
CA GLU A 21 0.70 -29.00 -0.77
C GLU A 21 0.91 -27.66 -1.48
N LEU A 22 1.53 -26.67 -0.81
CA LEU A 22 1.90 -25.42 -1.47
C LEU A 22 2.91 -25.66 -2.60
N PHE A 23 3.89 -26.53 -2.39
CA PHE A 23 4.83 -26.92 -3.45
C PHE A 23 4.11 -27.61 -4.62
N ARG A 24 3.10 -28.46 -4.36
CA ARG A 24 2.28 -29.09 -5.41
C ARG A 24 1.57 -28.04 -6.26
N ILE A 25 0.97 -27.03 -5.62
CA ILE A 25 0.30 -25.92 -6.32
C ILE A 25 1.29 -25.16 -7.21
N ILE A 26 2.44 -24.77 -6.66
CA ILE A 26 3.49 -24.05 -7.40
C ILE A 26 4.02 -24.89 -8.55
N LEU A 27 4.27 -26.18 -8.34
CA LEU A 27 4.76 -27.09 -9.39
C LEU A 27 3.76 -27.23 -10.54
N ASN A 28 2.45 -27.27 -10.23
CA ASN A 28 1.41 -27.31 -11.26
C ASN A 28 1.35 -26.00 -12.07
N PHE A 29 1.50 -24.85 -11.41
CA PHE A 29 1.67 -23.57 -12.11
C PHE A 29 2.91 -23.58 -13.03
N LEU A 30 4.06 -24.05 -12.55
CA LEU A 30 5.28 -24.09 -13.35
C LEU A 30 5.17 -25.01 -14.58
N ARG A 31 4.31 -26.03 -14.52
CA ARG A 31 4.01 -26.92 -15.66
C ARG A 31 3.11 -26.25 -16.70
N ASN A 32 2.23 -25.35 -16.30
CA ASN A 32 1.39 -24.56 -17.20
C ASN A 32 1.20 -23.11 -16.67
N PRO A 33 2.17 -22.22 -16.93
CA PRO A 33 2.17 -20.86 -16.36
C PRO A 33 1.04 -19.96 -16.88
N LEU A 34 0.27 -20.38 -17.88
CA LEU A 34 -0.90 -19.66 -18.37
C LEU A 34 -2.11 -19.81 -17.43
N THR A 35 -2.08 -20.75 -16.49
CA THR A 35 -3.14 -20.97 -15.50
C THR A 35 -2.64 -20.60 -14.12
N ILE A 36 -3.13 -19.48 -13.60
CA ILE A 36 -2.77 -18.97 -12.27
C ILE A 36 -3.47 -19.81 -11.19
N PRO A 37 -2.79 -20.16 -10.08
CA PRO A 37 -3.42 -20.81 -8.94
C PRO A 37 -4.56 -19.98 -8.35
N ILE A 38 -5.66 -20.65 -7.99
CA ILE A 38 -6.78 -20.05 -7.25
C ILE A 38 -6.77 -20.69 -5.84
N PRO A 39 -6.30 -19.96 -4.81
CA PRO A 39 -6.35 -20.43 -3.44
C PRO A 39 -7.78 -20.65 -2.97
N LYS A 40 -8.03 -21.68 -2.17
CA LYS A 40 -9.38 -22.03 -1.68
C LYS A 40 -9.91 -21.05 -0.62
N ASP A 41 -9.02 -20.38 0.11
CA ASP A 41 -9.34 -19.44 1.18
C ASP A 41 -8.20 -18.41 1.41
N LEU A 42 -8.44 -17.46 2.31
CA LEU A 42 -7.46 -16.40 2.63
C LEU A 42 -6.16 -16.96 3.21
N SER A 43 -6.22 -18.01 4.03
CA SER A 43 -5.04 -18.61 4.66
C SER A 43 -4.12 -19.24 3.61
N GLU A 44 -4.71 -19.99 2.67
CA GLU A 44 -3.98 -20.58 1.55
C GLU A 44 -3.43 -19.50 0.61
N SER A 45 -4.15 -18.40 0.38
CA SER A 45 -3.68 -17.28 -0.44
C SER A 45 -2.44 -16.60 0.17
N GLU A 46 -2.50 -16.26 1.47
CA GLU A 46 -1.38 -15.68 2.20
C GLU A 46 -0.17 -16.64 2.24
N ALA A 47 -0.41 -17.92 2.48
CA ALA A 47 0.64 -18.93 2.54
C ALA A 47 1.29 -19.18 1.17
N LEU A 48 0.48 -19.26 0.10
CA LEU A 48 0.97 -19.49 -1.25
C LEU A 48 1.85 -18.34 -1.75
N LEU A 49 1.47 -17.09 -1.47
CA LEU A 49 2.29 -15.92 -1.84
C LEU A 49 3.63 -15.89 -1.08
N LYS A 50 3.64 -16.24 0.21
CA LYS A 50 4.89 -16.37 1.00
C LYS A 50 5.76 -17.52 0.49
N GLU A 51 5.16 -18.64 0.12
CA GLU A 51 5.90 -19.79 -0.40
C GLU A 51 6.46 -19.51 -1.81
N ALA A 52 5.71 -18.81 -2.67
CA ALA A 52 6.19 -18.34 -3.96
C ALA A 52 7.36 -17.35 -3.82
N GLU A 53 7.30 -16.44 -2.84
CA GLU A 53 8.42 -15.56 -2.50
C GLU A 53 9.66 -16.34 -2.05
N PHE A 54 9.50 -17.34 -1.17
CA PHE A 54 10.59 -18.22 -0.75
C PHE A 54 11.29 -18.90 -1.94
N TYR A 55 10.51 -19.38 -2.92
CA TYR A 55 11.05 -20.00 -4.13
C TYR A 55 11.51 -19.00 -5.21
N GLY A 56 11.30 -17.69 -5.01
CA GLY A 56 11.61 -16.67 -6.01
C GLY A 56 10.74 -16.77 -7.28
N ILE A 57 9.51 -17.28 -7.14
CA ILE A 57 8.55 -17.45 -8.24
C ILE A 57 7.58 -16.29 -8.28
N LYS A 58 7.32 -15.76 -9.49
CA LYS A 58 6.24 -14.82 -9.77
C LYS A 58 5.17 -15.52 -10.59
N PHE A 59 3.92 -15.41 -10.18
CA PHE A 59 2.80 -16.00 -10.92
C PHE A 59 2.51 -15.27 -12.24
N LEU A 60 2.89 -14.00 -12.34
CA LEU A 60 2.82 -13.22 -13.57
C LEU A 60 4.19 -12.63 -13.91
N PRO A 61 4.58 -12.60 -15.19
CA PRO A 61 5.85 -12.02 -15.63
C PRO A 61 5.82 -10.49 -15.77
N PHE A 62 4.71 -9.84 -15.39
CA PHE A 62 4.49 -8.40 -15.47
C PHE A 62 3.76 -7.89 -14.22
N PRO A 63 3.89 -6.59 -13.88
CA PRO A 63 3.14 -6.00 -12.77
C PRO A 63 1.65 -5.88 -13.12
N LEU A 64 0.80 -6.01 -12.10
CA LEU A 64 -0.61 -5.61 -12.20
C LEU A 64 -0.75 -4.18 -11.69
N VAL A 65 -1.33 -3.31 -12.51
CA VAL A 65 -1.48 -1.87 -12.21
C VAL A 65 -2.96 -1.57 -12.04
N PHE A 66 -3.34 -1.11 -10.84
CA PHE A 66 -4.72 -0.84 -10.47
C PHE A 66 -4.97 0.65 -10.29
N CYS A 67 -6.10 1.14 -10.81
CA CYS A 67 -6.69 2.44 -10.48
C CYS A 67 -7.94 2.17 -9.63
N ILE A 68 -8.08 2.80 -8.46
CA ILE A 68 -9.07 2.38 -7.45
C ILE A 68 -9.83 3.59 -6.94
N GLY A 69 -11.17 3.51 -6.92
CA GLY A 69 -12.05 4.49 -6.29
C GLY A 69 -11.95 5.90 -6.89
N GLY A 70 -12.15 6.91 -6.05
CA GLY A 70 -12.07 8.31 -6.44
C GLY A 70 -13.43 8.98 -6.59
N PHE A 71 -13.48 10.02 -7.43
CA PHE A 71 -14.66 10.85 -7.69
C PHE A 71 -14.67 11.24 -9.16
N ASP A 72 -15.77 11.01 -9.88
CA ASP A 72 -15.87 11.23 -11.34
C ASP A 72 -16.35 12.65 -11.72
N GLY A 73 -16.55 13.52 -10.73
CA GLY A 73 -17.15 14.84 -10.87
C GLY A 73 -18.59 14.90 -10.35
N VAL A 74 -19.27 13.76 -10.19
CA VAL A 74 -20.65 13.65 -9.71
C VAL A 74 -20.81 12.59 -8.62
N GLU A 75 -20.13 11.46 -8.68
CA GLU A 75 -20.28 10.35 -7.74
C GLU A 75 -18.93 9.92 -7.16
N TYR A 76 -18.96 9.51 -5.89
CA TYR A 76 -17.84 8.75 -5.32
C TYR A 76 -17.84 7.34 -5.89
N LEU A 77 -16.65 6.84 -6.18
CA LEU A 77 -16.45 5.58 -6.89
C LEU A 77 -15.99 4.48 -5.94
N ASN A 78 -16.46 3.27 -6.18
CA ASN A 78 -15.88 2.03 -5.66
C ASN A 78 -15.32 1.13 -6.78
N SER A 79 -15.40 1.60 -8.03
CA SER A 79 -14.85 0.90 -9.19
C SER A 79 -13.34 0.74 -9.06
N MET A 80 -12.83 -0.31 -9.68
CA MET A 80 -11.40 -0.53 -9.88
C MET A 80 -11.16 -0.79 -11.37
N GLU A 81 -10.11 -0.22 -11.92
CA GLU A 81 -9.63 -0.51 -13.26
C GLU A 81 -8.27 -1.21 -13.18
N LEU A 82 -8.02 -2.16 -14.08
CA LEU A 82 -6.77 -2.88 -14.23
C LEU A 82 -6.22 -2.62 -15.64
N LEU A 83 -4.94 -2.28 -15.72
CA LEU A 83 -4.24 -2.13 -16.99
C LEU A 83 -4.04 -3.50 -17.66
N ASP A 84 -4.67 -3.70 -18.82
CA ASP A 84 -4.39 -4.83 -19.70
C ASP A 84 -3.19 -4.49 -20.60
N ILE A 85 -2.03 -5.00 -20.23
CA ILE A 85 -0.78 -4.78 -20.97
C ILE A 85 -0.84 -5.36 -22.39
N SER A 86 -1.54 -6.48 -22.59
CA SER A 86 -1.61 -7.11 -23.92
C SER A 86 -2.45 -6.30 -24.90
N GLN A 87 -3.45 -5.59 -24.39
CA GLN A 87 -4.39 -4.80 -25.19
C GLN A 87 -4.17 -3.29 -25.11
N GLN A 88 -3.19 -2.84 -24.31
CA GLN A 88 -2.83 -1.43 -24.12
C GLN A 88 -4.05 -0.58 -23.72
N CYS A 89 -4.89 -1.10 -22.85
CA CYS A 89 -6.10 -0.43 -22.40
C CYS A 89 -6.43 -0.72 -20.93
N TRP A 90 -7.22 0.17 -20.33
CA TRP A 90 -7.79 -0.07 -19.01
C TRP A 90 -9.04 -0.93 -19.12
N ARG A 91 -9.22 -1.84 -18.16
CA ARG A 91 -10.39 -2.71 -18.05
C ARG A 91 -10.99 -2.59 -16.66
N MET A 92 -12.31 -2.59 -16.58
CA MET A 92 -13.00 -2.71 -15.29
C MET A 92 -12.58 -4.01 -14.59
N CYS A 93 -12.37 -3.91 -13.28
CA CYS A 93 -12.00 -4.96 -12.36
C CYS A 93 -12.97 -4.99 -11.18
N THR A 94 -12.81 -5.96 -10.28
CA THR A 94 -13.70 -6.18 -9.14
C THR A 94 -13.74 -4.96 -8.21
N PRO A 95 -14.90 -4.29 -8.06
CA PRO A 95 -15.01 -3.08 -7.24
C PRO A 95 -14.86 -3.40 -5.75
N MET A 96 -14.37 -2.43 -4.97
CA MET A 96 -14.43 -2.48 -3.51
C MET A 96 -15.87 -2.28 -3.01
N SER A 97 -16.13 -2.52 -1.73
CA SER A 97 -17.47 -2.38 -1.16
C SER A 97 -17.86 -0.89 -1.06
N THR A 98 -17.04 -0.09 -0.41
CA THR A 98 -17.37 1.29 -0.06
C THR A 98 -16.91 2.27 -1.13
N LYS A 99 -17.83 3.07 -1.67
CA LYS A 99 -17.52 4.23 -2.51
C LYS A 99 -16.74 5.26 -1.69
N LYS A 100 -15.56 5.67 -2.15
CA LYS A 100 -14.72 6.66 -1.44
C LYS A 100 -13.68 7.29 -2.35
N ALA A 101 -13.32 8.53 -2.03
CA ALA A 101 -12.14 9.23 -2.54
C ALA A 101 -11.22 9.63 -1.38
N TYR A 102 -10.04 10.14 -1.70
CA TYR A 102 -9.10 10.73 -0.73
C TYR A 102 -8.70 9.79 0.43
N PHE A 103 -8.62 8.49 0.16
CA PHE A 103 -8.16 7.49 1.13
C PHE A 103 -6.64 7.27 1.02
N GLY A 104 -6.05 6.76 2.09
CA GLY A 104 -4.69 6.22 2.05
C GLY A 104 -4.70 4.84 1.40
N SER A 105 -3.64 4.50 0.68
CA SER A 105 -3.49 3.19 0.06
C SER A 105 -2.06 2.68 0.17
N ALA A 106 -1.89 1.36 0.18
CA ALA A 106 -0.59 0.71 0.23
C ALA A 106 -0.67 -0.74 -0.24
N VAL A 107 0.47 -1.34 -0.57
CA VAL A 107 0.57 -2.77 -0.90
C VAL A 107 1.41 -3.47 0.15
N LEU A 108 0.87 -4.53 0.76
CA LEU A 108 1.59 -5.37 1.72
C LEU A 108 1.39 -6.83 1.35
N ASN A 109 2.49 -7.58 1.19
CA ASN A 109 2.49 -8.98 0.78
C ASN A 109 1.73 -9.25 -0.55
N ASN A 110 1.72 -8.27 -1.47
CA ASN A 110 0.94 -8.26 -2.73
C ASN A 110 -0.60 -8.19 -2.57
N PHE A 111 -1.11 -7.89 -1.38
CA PHE A 111 -2.51 -7.51 -1.17
C PHE A 111 -2.61 -5.99 -1.23
N LEU A 112 -3.68 -5.48 -1.85
CA LEU A 112 -3.94 -4.03 -1.91
C LEU A 112 -4.73 -3.62 -0.68
N TYR A 113 -4.28 -2.57 0.02
CA TYR A 113 -4.98 -2.00 1.16
C TYR A 113 -5.46 -0.60 0.81
N VAL A 114 -6.71 -0.30 1.11
CA VAL A 114 -7.27 1.06 1.08
C VAL A 114 -7.89 1.37 2.45
N PHE A 115 -7.61 2.55 3.00
CA PHE A 115 -7.99 2.89 4.37
C PHE A 115 -8.30 4.37 4.52
N GLY A 116 -9.39 4.66 5.22
CA GLY A 116 -9.93 6.01 5.35
C GLY A 116 -10.64 6.49 4.08
N GLY A 117 -10.56 7.79 3.82
CA GLY A 117 -11.28 8.46 2.74
C GLY A 117 -12.61 9.05 3.17
N ASN A 118 -13.38 9.55 2.20
CA ASN A 118 -14.70 10.11 2.45
C ASN A 118 -15.65 9.84 1.28
N ASN A 119 -16.94 10.03 1.53
CA ASN A 119 -18.00 9.98 0.53
C ASN A 119 -19.12 10.98 0.88
N TYR A 120 -20.32 10.78 0.33
CA TYR A 120 -21.47 11.65 0.61
C TYR A 120 -21.98 11.54 2.04
N ASP A 121 -21.92 10.34 2.62
CA ASP A 121 -22.48 10.05 3.93
C ASP A 121 -21.49 10.40 5.06
N TYR A 122 -20.19 10.28 4.79
CA TYR A 122 -19.14 10.41 5.79
C TYR A 122 -18.04 11.39 5.35
N LYS A 123 -17.75 12.37 6.22
CA LYS A 123 -16.63 13.32 6.03
C LYS A 123 -15.25 12.66 6.17
N ALA A 124 -15.16 11.57 6.93
CA ALA A 124 -13.95 10.80 7.17
C ALA A 124 -14.34 9.37 7.56
N LEU A 125 -13.67 8.37 7.00
CA LEU A 125 -13.90 6.95 7.26
C LEU A 125 -12.75 6.37 8.09
N PHE A 126 -13.02 5.29 8.83
CA PHE A 126 -12.01 4.49 9.51
C PHE A 126 -11.83 3.10 8.88
N GLU A 127 -12.71 2.71 7.95
CA GLU A 127 -12.72 1.37 7.35
C GLU A 127 -11.43 1.11 6.57
N THR A 128 -10.94 -0.13 6.67
CA THR A 128 -9.87 -0.66 5.81
C THR A 128 -10.44 -1.81 4.97
N GLU A 129 -10.30 -1.73 3.66
CA GLU A 129 -10.63 -2.82 2.73
C GLU A 129 -9.37 -3.37 2.08
N VAL A 130 -9.34 -4.68 1.86
CA VAL A 130 -8.18 -5.40 1.33
C VAL A 130 -8.58 -6.25 0.13
N TYR A 131 -7.83 -6.13 -0.96
CA TYR A 131 -8.03 -6.91 -2.17
C TYR A 131 -7.02 -8.05 -2.27
N ASP A 132 -7.55 -9.26 -2.43
CA ASP A 132 -6.80 -10.47 -2.77
C ASP A 132 -6.99 -10.78 -4.26
N ARG A 133 -5.94 -10.55 -5.06
CA ARG A 133 -6.01 -10.77 -6.51
C ARG A 133 -6.10 -12.25 -6.91
N LEU A 134 -5.52 -13.17 -6.14
CA LEU A 134 -5.53 -14.59 -6.50
C LEU A 134 -6.92 -15.20 -6.35
N ARG A 135 -7.68 -14.73 -5.35
CA ARG A 135 -9.08 -15.11 -5.14
C ARG A 135 -10.09 -14.18 -5.81
N ASP A 136 -9.63 -13.01 -6.25
CA ASP A 136 -10.44 -11.94 -6.84
C ASP A 136 -11.55 -11.45 -5.92
N VAL A 137 -11.22 -11.19 -4.65
CA VAL A 137 -12.18 -10.73 -3.63
C VAL A 137 -11.66 -9.57 -2.82
N TRP A 138 -12.56 -8.65 -2.47
CA TRP A 138 -12.36 -7.67 -1.41
C TRP A 138 -12.87 -8.22 -0.08
N TYR A 139 -12.22 -7.85 1.02
CA TYR A 139 -12.67 -8.12 2.38
C TYR A 139 -12.30 -6.99 3.33
N VAL A 140 -13.07 -6.83 4.41
CA VAL A 140 -12.83 -5.81 5.43
C VAL A 140 -11.71 -6.28 6.37
N SER A 141 -10.82 -5.35 6.73
CA SER A 141 -9.76 -5.53 7.72
C SER A 141 -9.99 -4.60 8.92
N SER A 142 -9.00 -4.43 9.77
CA SER A 142 -9.12 -3.68 11.02
C SER A 142 -9.38 -2.21 10.75
N ASN A 143 -10.23 -1.60 11.57
CA ASN A 143 -10.52 -0.17 11.50
C ASN A 143 -9.31 0.65 11.99
N LEU A 144 -9.11 1.82 11.38
CA LEU A 144 -8.25 2.86 11.92
C LEU A 144 -8.77 3.29 13.29
N ASN A 145 -7.86 3.67 14.19
CA ASN A 145 -8.21 4.24 15.48
C ASN A 145 -8.82 5.63 15.33
N ILE A 146 -8.36 6.40 14.34
CA ILE A 146 -8.87 7.74 14.02
C ILE A 146 -9.40 7.74 12.57
N PRO A 147 -10.71 8.00 12.35
CA PRO A 147 -11.25 8.13 11.00
C PRO A 147 -10.60 9.32 10.30
N ARG A 148 -10.31 9.20 9.00
CA ARG A 148 -9.53 10.20 8.28
C ARG A 148 -9.78 10.16 6.78
N ARG A 149 -9.68 11.32 6.13
CA ARG A 149 -9.52 11.50 4.68
C ARG A 149 -8.26 12.30 4.40
N ASN A 150 -7.84 12.37 3.14
CA ASN A 150 -6.62 13.06 2.69
C ASN A 150 -5.36 12.58 3.44
N ASN A 151 -5.39 11.37 3.98
CA ASN A 151 -4.29 10.74 4.69
C ASN A 151 -3.34 10.08 3.69
N CYS A 152 -2.04 10.12 4.01
CA CYS A 152 -1.02 9.39 3.26
C CYS A 152 -1.06 7.90 3.63
N GLY A 153 -0.71 7.05 2.66
CA GLY A 153 -0.53 5.61 2.85
C GLY A 153 0.82 5.17 2.25
N VAL A 154 1.61 4.41 3.02
CA VAL A 154 2.91 3.91 2.54
C VAL A 154 3.32 2.63 3.27
N THR A 155 3.91 1.68 2.55
CA THR A 155 4.50 0.48 3.15
C THR A 155 5.97 0.72 3.49
N SER A 156 6.38 0.41 4.71
CA SER A 156 7.79 0.41 5.13
C SER A 156 8.04 -0.77 6.07
N ASN A 157 9.12 -1.52 5.80
CA ASN A 157 9.61 -2.62 6.66
C ASN A 157 8.53 -3.62 7.12
N GLY A 158 7.61 -3.98 6.21
CA GLY A 158 6.57 -4.99 6.48
C GLY A 158 5.34 -4.47 7.23
N ARG A 159 5.24 -3.15 7.44
CA ARG A 159 4.06 -2.48 8.00
C ARG A 159 3.52 -1.45 7.02
N ILE A 160 2.23 -1.14 7.13
CA ILE A 160 1.61 -0.03 6.39
C ILE A 160 1.47 1.14 7.36
N TYR A 161 1.84 2.34 6.93
CA TYR A 161 1.70 3.56 7.70
C TYR A 161 0.59 4.42 7.11
N CYS A 162 -0.32 4.85 7.96
CA CYS A 162 -1.38 5.78 7.68
C CYS A 162 -1.07 7.11 8.38
N ILE A 163 -0.81 8.15 7.60
CA ILE A 163 -0.11 9.35 8.08
C ILE A 163 -0.97 10.59 7.88
N GLY A 164 -1.21 11.33 8.96
CA GLY A 164 -1.93 12.60 8.96
C GLY A 164 -3.34 12.51 8.37
N GLY A 165 -3.74 13.57 7.69
CA GLY A 165 -5.06 13.72 7.07
C GLY A 165 -5.97 14.69 7.82
N TYR A 166 -7.26 14.55 7.56
CA TYR A 166 -8.35 15.31 8.18
C TYR A 166 -9.36 14.35 8.79
N ASP A 167 -9.65 14.50 10.08
CA ASP A 167 -10.44 13.53 10.87
C ASP A 167 -11.98 13.71 10.78
N GLY A 168 -12.43 14.67 9.96
CA GLY A 168 -13.83 15.09 9.90
C GLY A 168 -14.06 16.47 10.54
N SER A 169 -13.15 16.89 11.42
CA SER A 169 -13.20 18.15 12.17
C SER A 169 -11.91 18.98 12.07
N SER A 170 -10.74 18.35 12.07
CA SER A 170 -9.43 19.01 12.14
C SER A 170 -8.38 18.32 11.28
N ILE A 171 -7.34 19.07 10.90
CA ILE A 171 -6.13 18.50 10.27
C ILE A 171 -5.26 17.92 11.38
N ILE A 172 -4.88 16.66 11.25
CA ILE A 172 -4.26 15.89 12.34
C ILE A 172 -2.80 15.49 12.03
N PRO A 173 -1.94 15.37 13.07
CA PRO A 173 -0.58 14.86 12.93
C PRO A 173 -0.48 13.34 13.15
N ASN A 174 -1.54 12.67 13.60
CA ASN A 174 -1.50 11.30 14.08
C ASN A 174 -1.05 10.33 12.97
N VAL A 175 -0.25 9.34 13.37
CA VAL A 175 0.25 8.29 12.49
C VAL A 175 -0.09 6.94 13.09
N GLU A 176 -0.64 6.05 12.28
CA GLU A 176 -0.96 4.68 12.66
C GLU A 176 -0.22 3.70 11.77
N ALA A 177 0.30 2.62 12.36
CA ALA A 177 0.95 1.53 11.65
C ALA A 177 0.09 0.27 11.73
N TYR A 178 -0.26 -0.32 10.58
CA TYR A 178 -0.89 -1.63 10.52
C TYR A 178 0.17 -2.72 10.63
N ASP A 179 0.05 -3.54 11.66
CA ASP A 179 0.85 -4.74 11.83
C ASP A 179 0.04 -5.97 11.43
N HIS A 180 0.44 -6.61 10.33
CA HIS A 180 -0.27 -7.77 9.78
C HIS A 180 -0.24 -9.01 10.69
N ARG A 181 0.70 -9.09 11.64
CA ARG A 181 0.73 -10.18 12.63
C ARG A 181 -0.27 -9.91 13.74
N MET A 182 -0.39 -8.65 14.17
CA MET A 182 -1.37 -8.24 15.17
C MET A 182 -2.79 -8.12 14.61
N LYS A 183 -2.92 -7.97 13.27
CA LYS A 183 -4.17 -7.66 12.58
C LYS A 183 -4.84 -6.43 13.22
N ALA A 184 -4.05 -5.36 13.43
CA ALA A 184 -4.51 -4.14 14.06
C ALA A 184 -3.71 -2.93 13.59
N TRP A 185 -4.37 -1.76 13.59
CA TRP A 185 -3.72 -0.47 13.51
C TRP A 185 -3.27 -0.03 14.89
N VAL A 186 -2.02 0.39 15.02
CA VAL A 186 -1.43 0.86 16.28
C VAL A 186 -0.88 2.26 16.07
N GLU A 187 -1.23 3.17 16.98
CA GLU A 187 -0.68 4.53 16.93
C GLU A 187 0.82 4.53 17.21
N VAL A 188 1.57 5.28 16.40
CA VAL A 188 3.02 5.49 16.54
C VAL A 188 3.28 6.98 16.76
N ALA A 189 4.54 7.41 16.81
CA ALA A 189 4.84 8.83 17.01
C ALA A 189 4.14 9.69 15.94
N PRO A 190 3.42 10.76 16.36
CA PRO A 190 2.76 11.66 15.43
C PRO A 190 3.78 12.55 14.71
N LEU A 191 3.39 13.11 13.58
CA LEU A 191 4.14 14.18 12.92
C LEU A 191 4.32 15.37 13.88
N ASN A 192 5.41 16.13 13.72
CA ASN A 192 5.62 17.37 14.47
C ASN A 192 4.68 18.47 13.99
N THR A 193 4.30 18.45 12.70
CA THR A 193 3.33 19.37 12.12
C THR A 193 2.10 18.59 11.63
N PRO A 194 0.86 18.97 11.98
CA PRO A 194 -0.35 18.40 11.38
C PRO A 194 -0.39 18.66 9.88
N ARG A 195 -0.71 17.64 9.06
CA ARG A 195 -0.72 17.77 7.59
C ARG A 195 -1.86 16.97 6.98
N SER A 196 -2.60 17.60 6.08
CA SER A 196 -3.58 16.96 5.18
C SER A 196 -3.10 17.06 3.73
N SER A 197 -3.44 16.08 2.90
CA SER A 197 -3.08 16.07 1.46
C SER A 197 -1.57 16.22 1.22
N ALA A 198 -0.76 15.70 2.15
CA ALA A 198 0.69 15.60 1.98
C ALA A 198 1.03 14.52 0.94
N MET A 199 2.30 14.49 0.54
CA MET A 199 2.88 13.42 -0.25
C MET A 199 3.78 12.57 0.65
N CYS A 200 3.96 11.28 0.33
CA CYS A 200 4.87 10.44 1.09
C CYS A 200 5.61 9.43 0.20
N VAL A 201 6.79 9.01 0.66
CA VAL A 201 7.59 7.95 0.03
C VAL A 201 8.44 7.26 1.10
N ALA A 202 8.63 5.94 0.99
CA ALA A 202 9.50 5.18 1.90
C ALA A 202 10.61 4.49 1.13
N PHE A 203 11.85 4.70 1.56
CA PHE A 203 13.05 4.02 1.07
C PHE A 203 14.19 4.21 2.09
N ASP A 204 15.22 3.37 2.02
CA ASP A 204 16.37 3.43 2.94
C ASP A 204 15.98 3.41 4.44
N ASN A 205 15.01 2.55 4.78
CA ASN A 205 14.45 2.40 6.13
C ASN A 205 13.88 3.69 6.74
N LYS A 206 13.53 4.67 5.91
CA LYS A 206 12.95 5.95 6.31
C LYS A 206 11.64 6.19 5.58
N ILE A 207 10.75 6.94 6.21
CA ILE A 207 9.52 7.43 5.57
C ILE A 207 9.63 8.95 5.50
N TYR A 208 9.49 9.50 4.30
CA TYR A 208 9.49 10.94 4.06
C TYR A 208 8.05 11.39 3.87
N VAL A 209 7.64 12.42 4.60
CA VAL A 209 6.34 13.09 4.47
C VAL A 209 6.60 14.52 4.04
N ILE A 210 6.06 14.88 2.89
CA ILE A 210 6.52 16.00 2.09
C ILE A 210 5.33 16.94 1.82
N GLY A 211 5.47 18.20 2.21
CA GLY A 211 4.48 19.23 1.96
C GLY A 211 3.16 18.99 2.68
N GLY A 212 2.04 19.11 1.94
CA GLY A 212 0.68 19.06 2.48
C GLY A 212 0.17 20.42 2.92
N THR A 213 -0.92 20.44 3.68
CA THR A 213 -1.48 21.67 4.24
C THR A 213 -1.91 21.51 5.70
N ASN A 214 -1.75 22.59 6.47
CA ASN A 214 -2.26 22.76 7.83
C ASN A 214 -3.24 23.95 7.94
N GLY A 215 -3.74 24.43 6.80
CA GLY A 215 -4.35 25.76 6.64
C GLY A 215 -3.60 26.59 5.59
N GLU A 216 -2.28 26.45 5.55
CA GLU A 216 -1.41 26.94 4.48
C GLU A 216 -0.72 25.75 3.80
N ARG A 217 -0.34 25.86 2.53
CA ARG A 217 0.45 24.80 1.88
C ARG A 217 1.88 24.87 2.40
N LEU A 218 2.50 23.70 2.60
CA LEU A 218 3.79 23.56 3.26
C LEU A 218 4.87 23.12 2.26
N ASN A 219 6.10 23.58 2.47
CA ASN A 219 7.29 23.08 1.79
C ASN A 219 8.19 22.22 2.69
N SER A 220 7.92 22.18 4.00
CA SER A 220 8.70 21.40 4.95
C SER A 220 8.51 19.89 4.74
N ILE A 221 9.54 19.12 5.07
CA ILE A 221 9.57 17.67 4.97
C ILE A 221 9.90 17.07 6.32
N GLU A 222 9.23 16.01 6.73
CA GLU A 222 9.51 15.25 7.95
C GLU A 222 9.93 13.82 7.61
N VAL A 223 10.88 13.28 8.36
CA VAL A 223 11.45 11.94 8.14
C VAL A 223 11.26 11.08 9.37
N TYR A 224 10.66 9.91 9.19
CA TYR A 224 10.47 8.95 10.26
C TYR A 224 11.63 7.97 10.34
N GLU A 225 12.20 7.83 11.53
CA GLU A 225 13.12 6.76 11.87
C GLU A 225 12.40 5.68 12.69
N GLU A 226 12.08 4.55 12.04
CA GLU A 226 11.29 3.48 12.66
C GLU A 226 11.93 2.91 13.94
N LYS A 227 13.26 2.78 13.97
CA LYS A 227 13.98 2.25 15.13
C LYS A 227 13.86 3.15 16.36
N MET A 228 13.69 4.45 16.16
CA MET A 228 13.56 5.42 17.25
C MET A 228 12.10 5.78 17.54
N ASN A 229 11.16 5.36 16.67
CA ASN A 229 9.78 5.82 16.69
C ASN A 229 9.70 7.35 16.81
N LYS A 230 10.36 8.05 15.89
CA LYS A 230 10.53 9.51 15.94
C LYS A 230 10.50 10.14 14.55
N TRP A 231 9.92 11.33 14.47
CA TRP A 231 9.96 12.19 13.29
C TRP A 231 11.00 13.30 13.46
N GLU A 232 11.81 13.51 12.43
CA GLU A 232 12.80 14.58 12.37
C GLU A 232 12.56 15.50 11.18
N GLN A 233 12.89 16.78 11.34
CA GLN A 233 12.79 17.75 10.27
C GLN A 233 13.89 17.48 9.22
N PHE A 234 13.50 17.29 7.96
CA PHE A 234 14.47 17.20 6.87
C PHE A 234 15.06 18.59 6.61
N PRO A 235 16.39 18.72 6.41
CA PRO A 235 17.06 20.03 6.34
C PRO A 235 16.77 20.82 5.07
N TYR A 236 16.29 20.19 4.00
CA TYR A 236 16.04 20.86 2.71
C TYR A 236 14.55 20.85 2.38
N ALA A 237 13.91 22.02 2.46
CA ALA A 237 12.50 22.17 2.09
C ALA A 237 12.29 22.04 0.57
N LEU A 238 11.04 21.82 0.15
CA LEU A 238 10.64 21.98 -1.25
C LEU A 238 10.90 23.42 -1.72
N LEU A 239 11.20 23.56 -3.01
CA LEU A 239 11.32 24.87 -3.65
C LEU A 239 9.98 25.63 -3.61
N GLU A 240 8.88 24.91 -3.83
CA GLU A 240 7.52 25.45 -3.80
C GLU A 240 6.67 24.65 -2.81
N ALA A 241 6.03 25.38 -1.89
CA ALA A 241 5.08 24.79 -0.96
C ALA A 241 3.86 24.26 -1.71
N ARG A 242 3.46 23.01 -1.44
CA ARG A 242 2.38 22.37 -2.21
C ARG A 242 1.69 21.24 -1.44
N ASN A 243 0.46 20.94 -1.84
CA ASN A 243 -0.32 19.77 -1.43
C ASN A 243 -0.93 19.05 -2.63
N SER A 244 -1.58 17.91 -2.41
CA SER A 244 -2.36 17.18 -3.42
C SER A 244 -1.55 16.71 -4.64
N GLY A 245 -0.23 16.62 -4.52
CA GLY A 245 0.65 16.02 -5.51
C GLY A 245 0.96 14.55 -5.21
N ALA A 246 2.05 14.05 -5.77
CA ALA A 246 2.61 12.74 -5.42
C ALA A 246 4.13 12.84 -5.20
N ALA A 247 4.67 11.93 -4.39
CA ALA A 247 6.11 11.74 -4.23
C ALA A 247 6.48 10.30 -4.56
N PHE A 248 7.65 10.11 -5.16
CA PHE A 248 8.24 8.81 -5.43
C PHE A 248 9.75 8.89 -5.36
N ASN A 249 10.43 7.75 -5.27
CA ASN A 249 11.88 7.68 -5.33
C ASN A 249 12.34 6.83 -6.51
N TYR A 250 13.51 7.18 -7.02
CA TYR A 250 14.28 6.31 -7.90
C TYR A 250 15.73 6.37 -7.43
N LEU A 251 16.31 5.20 -7.12
CA LEU A 251 17.57 5.11 -6.40
C LEU A 251 17.47 5.90 -5.08
N ASN A 252 18.38 6.85 -4.86
CA ASN A 252 18.45 7.69 -3.66
C ASN A 252 17.88 9.10 -3.90
N GLN A 253 17.15 9.31 -4.99
CA GLN A 253 16.57 10.59 -5.36
C GLN A 253 15.08 10.60 -5.09
N ILE A 254 14.59 11.66 -4.45
CA ILE A 254 13.16 11.91 -4.21
C ILE A 254 12.66 12.87 -5.28
N TYR A 255 11.52 12.53 -5.87
CA TYR A 255 10.81 13.35 -6.85
C TYR A 255 9.44 13.71 -6.28
N VAL A 256 9.03 14.96 -6.50
CA VAL A 256 7.71 15.47 -6.16
C VAL A 256 7.09 16.03 -7.41
N VAL A 257 5.86 15.61 -7.74
CA VAL A 257 5.19 15.94 -8.99
C VAL A 257 3.77 16.45 -8.75
N GLY A 258 3.38 17.44 -9.56
CA GLY A 258 2.04 18.05 -9.52
C GLY A 258 1.72 18.71 -8.19
N GLY A 259 0.45 18.65 -7.82
CA GLY A 259 -0.11 19.35 -6.67
C GLY A 259 -0.52 20.78 -7.00
N ILE A 260 -0.89 21.52 -5.96
CA ILE A 260 -1.28 22.93 -6.04
C ILE A 260 -0.36 23.74 -5.13
N ASP A 261 0.17 24.85 -5.64
CA ASP A 261 1.05 25.79 -4.92
C ASP A 261 0.26 26.87 -4.16
N ASN A 262 0.88 27.73 -3.34
CA ASN A 262 0.18 28.82 -2.61
C ASN A 262 -0.31 29.98 -3.49
N GLU A 263 0.15 30.10 -4.74
CA GLU A 263 -0.12 31.25 -5.60
C GLU A 263 -1.33 31.04 -6.52
N HIS A 264 -1.67 29.78 -6.81
CA HIS A 264 -2.73 29.39 -7.73
C HIS A 264 -3.81 28.57 -6.99
N ASN A 265 -5.09 28.92 -7.22
CA ASN A 265 -6.26 28.20 -6.70
C ASN A 265 -6.83 27.24 -7.73
#